data_AF-A0A232FBU3-F1
#
_entry.id   AF-A0A232FBU3-F1
#
_cell.length_a   1.000
_cell.length_b   1.000
_cell.length_c   1.000
_cell.angle_alpha   90.00
_cell.angle_beta   90.00
_cell.angle_gamma   90.00
#
_symmetry.space_group_name_H-M   'P 1'
#
loop_
_entity.id
_entity.type
_entity.pdbx_description
1 polymer ?
#
loop_
_entity_poly.entity_id
_entity_poly.type
_entity_poly.pdbx_seq_one_letter_code
_entity_poly.pdbx_strand_id
1 'polypeptide(L)'
;MVDPDSMSVIELYHVHVQSAENSQGASARGTLRRKEHKKVLTHHLYFCMRDFGHSVGEDTEIYFSLYDAKRGQYISERFLVRISKEGFSNYVEKMHSNCTIFTDLGNADLSRDLYMVAHVMRCGRMLYSDSGKNKAGAATYRRPHGVGVLSLVDATQEQTEELELTFKVCEVFLFNFL
;
A
#
# COMPACT_ATOMS: atom_id res chain seq x y z
N MET A 1 -11.30 3.23 0.79
CA MET A 1 -10.27 4.06 1.44
C MET A 1 -10.99 5.14 2.22
N VAL A 2 -10.74 5.24 3.53
CA VAL A 2 -11.45 6.19 4.40
C VAL A 2 -10.79 7.56 4.26
N ASP A 3 -11.53 8.54 3.75
CA ASP A 3 -11.08 9.94 3.67
C ASP A 3 -11.89 10.77 4.67
N PRO A 4 -11.27 11.31 5.73
CA PRO A 4 -11.99 12.04 6.78
C PRO A 4 -12.63 13.33 6.29
N ASP A 5 -12.12 13.93 5.19
CA ASP A 5 -12.67 15.17 4.65
C ASP A 5 -13.88 14.94 3.72
N SER A 6 -14.10 13.69 3.28
CA SER A 6 -15.19 13.35 2.36
C SER A 6 -16.25 12.41 2.94
N MET A 7 -16.00 11.77 4.08
CA MET A 7 -16.89 10.75 4.65
C MET A 7 -17.73 11.25 5.83
N SER A 8 -19.00 10.85 5.86
CA SER A 8 -19.91 11.06 6.99
C SER A 8 -19.62 10.09 8.15
N VAL A 9 -19.97 10.50 9.37
CA VAL A 9 -19.90 9.65 10.58
C VAL A 9 -20.67 8.34 10.42
N ILE A 10 -21.79 8.36 9.69
CA ILE A 10 -22.60 7.16 9.43
C ILE A 10 -21.87 6.21 8.47
N GLU A 11 -21.19 6.74 7.45
CA GLU A 11 -20.41 5.93 6.52
C GLU A 11 -19.19 5.32 7.21
N LEU A 12 -18.54 6.07 8.10
CA LEU A 12 -17.48 5.57 8.99
C LEU A 12 -17.97 4.42 9.87
N TYR A 13 -19.18 4.53 10.43
CA TYR A 13 -19.79 3.43 11.19
C TYR A 13 -20.01 2.18 10.31
N HIS A 14 -20.52 2.34 9.10
CA HIS A 14 -20.71 1.21 8.18
C HIS A 14 -19.39 0.55 7.80
N VAL A 15 -18.34 1.34 7.56
CA VAL A 15 -16.99 0.80 7.31
C VAL A 15 -16.51 0.00 8.52
N HIS A 16 -16.66 0.52 9.75
CA HIS A 16 -16.27 -0.21 10.96
C HIS A 16 -17.03 -1.54 11.10
N VAL A 17 -18.36 -1.53 10.90
CA VAL A 17 -19.19 -2.73 10.99
C VAL A 17 -18.77 -3.75 9.92
N GLN A 18 -18.58 -3.30 8.68
CA GLN A 18 -18.13 -4.17 7.57
C GLN A 18 -16.77 -4.80 7.86
N SER A 19 -15.81 -4.04 8.37
CA SER A 19 -14.49 -4.57 8.76
C SER A 19 -14.63 -5.59 9.89
N ALA A 20 -15.41 -5.28 10.93
CA ALA A 20 -15.66 -6.20 12.04
C ALA A 20 -16.35 -7.51 11.59
N GLU A 21 -17.28 -7.43 10.64
CA GLU A 21 -17.94 -8.60 10.04
C GLU A 21 -16.98 -9.41 9.15
N ASN A 22 -16.13 -8.77 8.35
CA ASN A 22 -15.12 -9.47 7.53
C ASN A 22 -14.11 -10.25 8.39
N SER A 23 -13.79 -9.71 9.56
CA SER A 23 -12.96 -10.39 10.56
C SER A 23 -13.69 -11.58 11.24
N GLN A 24 -15.02 -11.65 11.15
CA GLN A 24 -15.82 -12.81 11.56
C GLN A 24 -16.07 -13.72 10.35
N GLY A 25 -15.19 -14.69 10.11
CA GLY A 25 -15.23 -15.57 8.93
C GLY A 25 -16.63 -16.15 8.58
N ALA A 26 -16.82 -16.49 7.30
CA ALA A 26 -18.08 -16.88 6.65
C ALA A 26 -18.91 -18.04 7.28
N SER A 27 -18.45 -18.65 8.36
CA SER A 27 -19.08 -19.79 9.04
C SER A 27 -20.29 -19.43 9.91
N ALA A 28 -20.79 -18.20 9.89
CA ALA A 28 -21.92 -17.75 10.72
C ALA A 28 -23.31 -17.87 10.04
N ARG A 29 -23.40 -18.30 8.77
CA ARG A 29 -24.69 -18.37 8.04
C ARG A 29 -25.59 -19.58 8.37
N GLY A 30 -25.22 -20.40 9.35
CA GLY A 30 -26.01 -21.57 9.73
C GLY A 30 -26.11 -21.73 11.24
N THR A 31 -27.34 -21.72 11.75
CA THR A 31 -27.79 -22.08 13.11
C THR A 31 -27.89 -20.96 14.15
N LEU A 32 -29.14 -20.71 14.54
CA LEU A 32 -29.60 -20.00 15.74
C LEU A 32 -29.09 -20.71 17.01
N ARG A 33 -27.83 -20.53 17.37
CA ARG A 33 -27.28 -20.98 18.65
C ARG A 33 -26.34 -19.91 19.19
N ARG A 34 -26.85 -19.18 20.19
CA ARG A 34 -26.12 -18.42 21.22
C ARG A 34 -25.00 -17.49 20.70
N LYS A 35 -25.22 -16.17 20.73
CA LYS A 35 -24.17 -15.14 20.59
C LYS A 35 -23.16 -15.25 21.75
N GLU A 36 -22.37 -16.32 21.79
CA GLU A 36 -21.01 -16.19 22.32
C GLU A 36 -20.30 -15.26 21.35
N HIS A 37 -19.72 -14.18 21.86
CA HIS A 37 -18.83 -13.32 21.08
C HIS A 37 -17.63 -14.19 20.70
N LYS A 38 -17.73 -14.91 19.57
CA LYS A 38 -16.60 -15.59 18.97
C LYS A 38 -15.54 -14.50 18.77
N LYS A 39 -14.37 -14.71 19.39
CA LYS A 39 -13.24 -13.78 19.26
C LYS A 39 -13.03 -13.53 17.78
N VAL A 40 -13.13 -12.26 17.40
CA VAL A 40 -12.79 -11.80 16.07
C VAL A 40 -11.33 -12.14 15.85
N LEU A 41 -11.03 -12.99 14.87
CA LEU A 41 -9.65 -13.31 14.51
C LEU A 41 -9.21 -12.24 13.52
N THR A 42 -8.43 -11.28 14.01
CA THR A 42 -7.76 -10.26 13.19
C THR A 42 -6.33 -10.70 12.94
N HIS A 43 -5.92 -10.66 11.69
CA HIS A 43 -4.55 -10.89 11.28
C HIS A 43 -3.84 -9.56 11.05
N HIS A 44 -2.51 -9.61 11.17
CA HIS A 44 -1.63 -8.49 10.96
C HIS A 44 -0.56 -8.88 9.96
N LEU A 45 -0.41 -8.10 8.91
CA LEU A 45 0.66 -8.30 7.93
C LEU A 45 1.76 -7.27 8.18
N TYR A 46 2.90 -7.75 8.66
CA TYR A 46 4.11 -6.94 8.75
C TYR A 46 4.78 -6.86 7.39
N PHE A 47 5.14 -5.65 6.97
CA PHE A 47 5.80 -5.38 5.70
C PHE A 47 7.01 -4.48 5.93
N CYS A 48 8.13 -4.80 5.28
CA CYS A 48 9.31 -3.96 5.20
C CYS A 48 9.86 -3.92 3.79
N MET A 49 10.14 -2.72 3.28
CA MET A 49 10.87 -2.57 2.03
C MET A 49 12.38 -2.64 2.30
N ARG A 50 13.06 -3.69 1.81
CA ARG A 50 14.49 -3.93 2.06
C ARG A 50 15.44 -3.19 1.13
N ASP A 51 15.07 -3.02 -0.13
CA ASP A 51 15.87 -2.31 -1.11
C ASP A 51 14.98 -1.72 -2.22
N PHE A 52 15.51 -0.72 -2.90
CA PHE A 52 14.95 -0.14 -4.11
C PHE A 52 16.07 0.01 -5.15
N GLY A 53 16.37 -1.08 -5.86
CA GLY A 53 17.51 -1.18 -6.78
C GLY A 53 17.43 -0.33 -8.06
N HIS A 54 16.42 0.53 -8.21
CA HIS A 54 16.28 1.43 -9.35
C HIS A 54 16.45 2.89 -8.93
N SER A 55 17.36 3.62 -9.56
CA SER A 55 17.53 5.05 -9.31
C SER A 55 16.68 5.87 -10.28
N VAL A 56 15.70 6.58 -9.73
CA VAL A 56 14.82 7.49 -10.49
C VAL A 56 15.52 8.82 -10.82
N GLY A 57 16.66 9.12 -10.17
CA GLY A 57 17.40 10.38 -10.32
C GLY A 57 16.75 11.60 -9.66
N GLU A 58 15.64 11.40 -8.96
CA GLU A 58 14.87 12.40 -8.21
C GLU A 58 14.44 11.81 -6.86
N ASP A 59 13.94 12.66 -5.96
CA ASP A 59 13.27 12.17 -4.76
C ASP A 59 12.06 11.33 -5.18
N THR A 60 11.82 10.22 -4.50
CA THR A 60 10.82 9.23 -4.87
C THR A 60 9.88 8.95 -3.70
N GLU A 61 8.58 8.94 -3.95
CA GLU A 61 7.55 8.52 -3.01
C GLU A 61 6.95 7.20 -3.48
N ILE A 62 7.03 6.15 -2.66
CA ILE A 62 6.46 4.84 -2.94
C ILE A 62 5.30 4.59 -1.98
N TYR A 63 4.11 4.37 -2.54
CA TYR A 63 2.91 4.08 -1.77
C TYR A 63 2.55 2.60 -1.89
N PHE A 64 2.57 1.89 -0.76
CA PHE A 64 2.15 0.49 -0.65
C PHE A 64 0.74 0.39 -0.09
N SER A 65 -0.06 -0.53 -0.64
CA SER A 65 -1.42 -0.81 -0.18
C SER A 65 -1.85 -2.21 -0.56
N LEU A 66 -2.76 -2.80 0.21
CA LEU A 66 -3.36 -4.09 -0.05
C LEU A 66 -4.62 -3.95 -0.91
N TYR A 67 -4.69 -4.79 -1.95
CA TYR A 67 -5.77 -4.84 -2.91
C TYR A 67 -6.39 -6.23 -2.95
N ASP A 68 -7.70 -6.28 -2.76
CA ASP A 68 -8.49 -7.49 -2.94
C ASP A 68 -9.04 -7.51 -4.37
N ALA A 69 -8.50 -8.39 -5.21
CA ALA A 69 -8.92 -8.50 -6.61
C ALA A 69 -10.32 -9.11 -6.78
N LYS A 70 -10.78 -9.90 -5.81
CA LYS A 70 -12.13 -10.48 -5.82
C LYS A 70 -13.19 -9.41 -5.53
N ARG A 71 -12.89 -8.47 -4.62
CA ARG A 71 -13.76 -7.32 -4.31
C ARG A 71 -13.52 -6.12 -5.22
N GLY A 72 -12.41 -6.10 -5.95
CA GLY A 72 -12.03 -5.03 -6.86
C GLY A 72 -11.65 -3.72 -6.15
N GLN A 73 -11.18 -3.79 -4.89
CA GLN A 73 -10.95 -2.58 -4.08
C GLN A 73 -9.73 -2.71 -3.14
N TYR A 74 -9.19 -1.55 -2.75
CA TYR A 74 -8.18 -1.48 -1.70
C TYR A 74 -8.81 -1.74 -0.33
N ILE A 75 -8.17 -2.62 0.44
CA ILE A 75 -8.63 -3.02 1.77
C ILE A 75 -7.77 -2.41 2.90
N SER A 76 -6.62 -1.82 2.57
CA SER A 76 -5.76 -1.12 3.54
C SER A 76 -5.62 0.36 3.23
N GLU A 77 -5.09 1.10 4.20
CA GLU A 77 -4.51 2.42 3.97
C GLU A 77 -3.22 2.35 3.15
N ARG A 78 -2.75 3.53 2.70
CA ARG A 78 -1.52 3.67 1.92
C ARG A 78 -0.35 3.93 2.86
N PHE A 79 0.62 3.02 2.87
CA PHE A 79 1.90 3.22 3.55
C PHE A 79 2.89 3.92 2.61
N LEU A 80 3.49 5.03 3.06
CA LEU A 80 4.42 5.83 2.27
C LEU A 80 5.86 5.59 2.70
N VAL A 81 6.70 5.19 1.73
CA VAL A 81 8.15 5.22 1.86
C VAL A 81 8.72 6.33 0.99
N ARG A 82 9.59 7.17 1.56
CA ARG A 82 10.29 8.23 0.85
C ARG A 82 11.73 7.83 0.61
N ILE A 83 12.23 8.02 -0.59
CA ILE A 83 13.63 7.75 -0.96
C ILE A 83 14.18 9.05 -1.52
N SER A 84 15.29 9.54 -0.97
CA SER A 84 15.92 10.74 -1.53
C SER A 84 16.72 10.39 -2.78
N LYS A 85 16.97 11.38 -3.63
CA LYS A 85 17.84 11.23 -4.80
C LYS A 85 19.26 10.74 -4.46
N GLU A 86 19.73 10.96 -3.22
CA GLU A 86 21.03 10.45 -2.74
C GLU A 86 21.03 8.94 -2.45
N GLY A 87 19.90 8.27 -2.67
CA GLY A 87 19.78 6.82 -2.65
C GLY A 87 19.18 6.25 -1.36
N PHE A 88 18.80 4.98 -1.44
CA PHE A 88 18.07 4.27 -0.40
C PHE A 88 18.91 3.99 0.86
N SER A 89 20.22 3.76 0.72
CA SER A 89 21.13 3.45 1.84
C SER A 89 21.19 4.55 2.90
N ASN A 90 21.14 5.83 2.50
CA ASN A 90 21.17 6.96 3.43
C ASN A 90 19.86 7.14 4.21
N TYR A 91 18.76 6.54 3.74
CA TYR A 91 17.43 6.66 4.35
C TYR A 91 17.19 5.58 5.42
N VAL A 92 17.61 4.34 5.16
CA VAL A 92 17.34 3.17 6.03
C VAL A 92 18.05 3.28 7.38
N GLU A 93 19.22 3.92 7.44
CA GLU A 93 19.99 4.03 8.69
C GLU A 93 19.30 4.87 9.79
N LYS A 94 18.25 5.64 9.46
CA LYS A 94 17.74 6.64 10.42
C LYS A 94 16.51 6.26 11.25
N MET A 95 15.53 5.46 10.82
CA MET A 95 14.24 5.46 11.57
C MET A 95 13.25 4.29 11.34
N HIS A 96 13.63 3.08 10.86
CA HIS A 96 12.64 2.01 10.55
C HIS A 96 11.47 2.46 9.66
N SER A 97 11.63 3.56 8.92
CA SER A 97 10.57 4.29 8.21
C SER A 97 10.18 3.63 6.87
N ASN A 98 10.67 2.41 6.66
CA ASN A 98 10.42 1.54 5.52
C ASN A 98 9.56 0.32 5.88
N CYS A 99 9.11 0.23 7.14
CA CYS A 99 8.27 -0.86 7.63
C CYS A 99 6.90 -0.37 8.12
N THR A 100 5.88 -1.22 8.01
CA THR A 100 4.53 -0.98 8.53
C THR A 100 3.85 -2.29 8.94
N ILE A 101 2.76 -2.17 9.68
CA ILE A 101 1.84 -3.28 9.98
C ILE A 101 0.49 -2.92 9.38
N PHE A 102 0.00 -3.74 8.46
CA PHE A 102 -1.38 -3.68 8.00
C PHE A 102 -2.26 -4.48 8.97
N THR A 103 -3.14 -3.78 9.69
CA THR A 103 -4.02 -4.36 10.72
C THR A 103 -5.41 -4.71 10.17
N ASP A 104 -6.25 -5.29 11.03
CA ASP A 104 -7.67 -5.51 10.78
C ASP A 104 -8.01 -6.40 9.58
N LEU A 105 -7.10 -7.31 9.23
CA LEU A 105 -7.30 -8.27 8.15
C LEU A 105 -8.10 -9.48 8.67
N GLY A 106 -9.26 -9.75 8.08
CA GLY A 106 -10.03 -10.96 8.37
C GLY A 106 -9.55 -12.18 7.58
N ASN A 107 -10.03 -13.37 7.97
CA ASN A 107 -9.78 -14.59 7.20
C ASN A 107 -10.26 -14.48 5.74
N ALA A 108 -11.31 -13.69 5.48
CA ALA A 108 -11.81 -13.47 4.13
C ALA A 108 -10.87 -12.60 3.29
N ASP A 109 -10.13 -11.69 3.94
CA ASP A 109 -9.18 -10.78 3.28
C ASP A 109 -7.87 -11.50 2.93
N LEU A 110 -7.47 -12.51 3.72
CA LEU A 110 -6.33 -13.41 3.44
C LEU A 110 -6.61 -14.45 2.34
N SER A 111 -7.48 -14.13 1.39
CA SER A 111 -7.81 -15.01 0.28
C SER A 111 -6.67 -15.11 -0.75
N ARG A 112 -6.80 -16.03 -1.71
CA ARG A 112 -5.85 -16.16 -2.83
C ARG A 112 -5.85 -14.98 -3.81
N ASP A 113 -6.73 -13.99 -3.60
CA ASP A 113 -6.87 -12.82 -4.46
C ASP A 113 -6.32 -11.54 -3.78
N LEU A 114 -5.44 -11.71 -2.78
CA LEU A 114 -4.79 -10.62 -2.07
C LEU A 114 -3.46 -10.21 -2.73
N TYR A 115 -3.35 -8.93 -3.05
CA TYR A 115 -2.17 -8.35 -3.70
C TYR A 115 -1.64 -7.15 -2.92
N MET A 116 -0.32 -6.98 -2.91
CA MET A 116 0.29 -5.73 -2.54
C MET A 116 0.59 -4.91 -3.79
N VAL A 117 0.11 -3.66 -3.79
CA VAL A 117 0.29 -2.71 -4.90
C VAL A 117 1.23 -1.60 -4.45
N ALA A 118 2.26 -1.34 -5.25
CA ALA A 118 3.23 -0.27 -5.06
C ALA A 118 3.07 0.80 -6.15
N HIS A 119 2.72 2.02 -5.78
CA HIS A 119 2.71 3.16 -6.69
C HIS A 119 3.98 3.99 -6.49
N VAL A 120 4.79 4.10 -7.53
CA VAL A 120 6.04 4.87 -7.52
C VAL A 120 5.81 6.23 -8.16
N MET A 121 6.06 7.27 -7.38
CA MET A 121 5.96 8.67 -7.78
C MET A 121 7.34 9.31 -7.77
N ARG A 122 7.73 9.94 -8.88
CA ARG A 122 8.93 10.80 -8.91
C ARG A 122 8.56 12.22 -8.52
N CYS A 123 9.35 12.81 -7.65
CA CYS A 123 9.14 14.12 -7.05
C CYS A 123 10.27 15.03 -7.48
N GLY A 124 9.97 15.94 -8.42
CA GLY A 124 11.00 16.80 -8.98
C GLY A 124 10.47 17.86 -9.93
N ARG A 125 11.35 18.38 -10.77
CA ARG A 125 11.00 19.47 -11.70
C ARG A 125 10.30 18.89 -12.92
N MET A 126 9.22 19.55 -13.36
CA MET A 126 8.46 19.12 -14.54
C MET A 126 9.32 19.06 -15.81
N LEU A 127 10.19 20.06 -16.01
CA LEU A 127 11.09 20.18 -17.15
C LEU A 127 12.55 20.08 -16.68
N TYR A 128 13.37 19.36 -17.45
CA TYR A 128 14.82 19.41 -17.32
C TYR A 128 15.30 20.73 -17.95
N SER A 129 15.51 21.78 -17.14
CA SER A 129 16.17 23.00 -17.64
C SER A 129 17.64 23.01 -17.23
N ASP A 130 18.54 23.04 -18.22
CA ASP A 130 20.00 23.26 -18.03
C ASP A 130 20.36 24.74 -17.80
N SER A 131 19.40 25.66 -17.99
CA SER A 131 19.62 27.10 -17.85
C SER A 131 19.37 27.55 -16.40
N GLY A 132 20.45 27.62 -15.62
CA GLY A 132 20.50 28.04 -14.21
C GLY A 132 20.11 29.50 -13.91
N LYS A 133 19.15 30.09 -14.62
CA LYS A 133 18.78 31.51 -14.46
C LYS A 133 17.28 31.81 -14.33
N ASN A 134 16.41 30.81 -14.24
CA ASN A 134 14.99 31.05 -13.95
C ASN A 134 14.66 30.67 -12.51
N LYS A 135 14.64 31.68 -11.62
CA LYS A 135 14.00 31.65 -10.29
C LYS A 135 12.46 31.62 -10.40
N ALA A 136 11.92 31.01 -11.46
CA ALA A 136 10.49 30.82 -11.66
C ALA A 136 10.12 29.44 -11.10
N GLY A 137 9.67 29.43 -9.84
CA GLY A 137 8.94 28.33 -9.22
C GLY A 137 9.77 27.12 -8.81
N ALA A 138 10.22 27.08 -7.55
CA ALA A 138 10.73 25.89 -6.87
C ALA A 138 9.59 24.88 -6.57
N ALA A 139 8.68 24.67 -7.52
CA ALA A 139 7.56 23.75 -7.37
C ALA A 139 8.06 22.32 -7.63
N THR A 140 8.00 21.49 -6.60
CA THR A 140 8.21 20.05 -6.71
C THR A 140 6.91 19.40 -7.17
N TYR A 141 6.93 18.78 -8.34
CA TYR A 141 5.77 18.07 -8.90
C TYR A 141 5.87 16.58 -8.59
N ARG A 142 4.75 15.99 -8.17
CA ARG A 142 4.60 14.54 -8.03
C ARG A 142 4.06 13.96 -9.32
N ARG A 143 4.84 13.11 -9.97
CA ARG A 143 4.50 12.52 -11.28
C ARG A 143 4.54 11.00 -11.18
N PRO A 144 3.55 10.27 -11.75
CA PRO A 144 3.63 8.83 -11.85
C PRO A 144 4.94 8.41 -12.53
N HIS A 145 5.63 7.45 -11.93
CA HIS A 145 6.83 6.84 -12.49
C HIS A 145 6.59 5.38 -12.82
N GLY A 146 5.97 4.62 -11.92
CA GLY A 146 5.70 3.21 -12.14
C GLY A 146 4.66 2.62 -11.20
N VAL A 147 4.18 1.43 -11.52
CA VAL A 147 3.32 0.63 -10.64
C VAL A 147 3.84 -0.80 -10.59
N GLY A 148 3.92 -1.37 -9.38
CA GLY A 148 4.21 -2.78 -9.14
C GLY A 148 3.04 -3.48 -8.45
N VAL A 149 2.81 -4.74 -8.80
CA VAL A 149 1.78 -5.58 -8.18
C VAL A 149 2.42 -6.92 -7.82
N LEU A 150 2.23 -7.35 -6.57
CA LEU A 150 2.77 -8.58 -6.02
C LEU A 150 1.65 -9.40 -5.40
N SER A 151 1.54 -10.67 -5.82
CA SER A 151 0.64 -11.64 -5.21
C SER A 151 1.14 -12.01 -3.82
N LEU A 152 0.27 -11.99 -2.81
CA LEU A 152 0.59 -12.41 -1.44
C LEU A 152 0.11 -13.83 -1.13
N VAL A 153 -0.36 -14.57 -2.13
CA VAL A 153 -0.89 -15.94 -1.97
C VAL A 153 0.09 -16.84 -1.20
N ASP A 154 1.37 -16.76 -1.53
CA ASP A 154 2.40 -17.61 -0.93
C ASP A 154 2.77 -17.12 0.49
N ALA A 155 2.64 -15.83 0.78
CA ALA A 155 2.92 -15.23 2.08
C ALA A 155 1.82 -15.50 3.13
N THR A 156 0.58 -15.72 2.68
CA THR A 156 -0.57 -15.96 3.57
C THR A 156 -0.71 -17.40 4.08
N GLN A 157 0.04 -18.36 3.52
CA GLN A 157 -0.02 -19.77 3.94
C GLN A 157 0.84 -20.01 5.17
N GLU A 158 0.32 -19.78 6.38
CA GLU A 158 0.87 -20.16 7.71
C GLU A 158 2.40 -20.40 7.77
N GLN A 159 3.18 -19.48 7.19
CA GLN A 159 4.63 -19.52 7.22
C GLN A 159 5.06 -18.55 8.31
N THR A 160 5.62 -19.10 9.39
CA THR A 160 6.19 -18.33 10.50
C THR A 160 7.52 -17.65 10.10
N GLU A 161 8.00 -17.88 8.88
CA GLU A 161 9.28 -17.40 8.38
C GLU A 161 9.12 -16.09 7.61
N GLU A 162 10.12 -15.22 7.72
CA GLU A 162 10.17 -13.96 6.98
C GLU A 162 10.36 -14.25 5.49
N LEU A 163 9.34 -13.97 4.69
CA LEU A 163 9.38 -14.18 3.24
C LEU A 163 9.92 -12.93 2.55
N GLU A 164 11.05 -13.07 1.86
CA GLU A 164 11.61 -12.00 1.03
C GLU A 164 11.06 -12.10 -0.40
N LEU A 165 10.31 -11.08 -0.83
CA LEU A 165 9.67 -11.02 -2.14
C LEU A 165 10.16 -9.82 -2.95
N THR A 166 10.34 -10.03 -4.26
CA THR A 166 10.79 -8.97 -5.18
C THR A 166 9.63 -8.34 -5.93
N PHE A 167 9.53 -7.01 -5.87
CA PHE A 167 8.61 -6.24 -6.71
C PHE A 167 9.21 -5.99 -8.10
N LYS A 168 8.43 -6.30 -9.14
CA LYS A 168 8.68 -5.76 -10.48
C LYS A 168 7.78 -4.55 -10.68
N VAL A 169 8.39 -3.39 -10.89
CA VAL A 169 7.69 -2.13 -11.18
C VAL A 169 7.70 -1.91 -12.68
N CYS A 170 6.52 -1.75 -13.27
CA CYS A 170 6.38 -1.36 -14.66
C CYS A 170 6.35 0.16 -14.75
N GLU A 171 7.26 0.74 -15.55
CA GLU A 171 7.27 2.18 -15.82
C GLU A 171 5.99 2.59 -16.55
N VAL A 172 5.34 3.64 -16.06
CA VAL A 172 4.17 4.21 -16.72
C VAL A 172 4.67 5.20 -17.77
N PHE A 173 4.74 4.75 -19.01
CA PHE A 173 4.89 5.64 -20.16
C PHE A 173 3.52 6.26 -20.45
N LEU A 174 3.31 7.49 -19.99
CA LEU A 174 2.27 8.34 -20.56
C LEU A 174 2.67 8.64 -22.01
N PHE A 175 2.21 7.82 -22.96
CA PHE A 175 2.10 8.26 -24.34
C PHE A 175 1.21 9.49 -24.33
N ASN A 176 1.80 10.66 -24.51
CA ASN A 176 1.05 11.87 -24.82
C ASN A 176 0.26 11.58 -26.10
N PHE A 177 -1.03 11.31 -25.96
CA PHE A 177 -1.97 11.56 -27.04
C PHE A 177 -2.08 13.08 -27.17
N LEU A 178 -1.30 13.63 -28.08
CA LEU A 178 -1.49 14.96 -28.66
C LEU A 178 -2.07 14.78 -30.06
#